data_AF-A0A8J4A8A4-F1
#
_entry.id   AF-A0A8J4A8A4-F1
#
_cell.length_a   1.000
_cell.length_b   1.000
_cell.length_c   1.000
_cell.angle_alpha   90.00
_cell.angle_beta   90.00
_cell.angle_gamma   90.00
#
_symmetry.space_group_name_H-M   'P 1'
#
loop_
_entity.id
_entity.type
_entity.pdbx_description
1 polymer ?
#
loop_
_entity_poly.entity_id
_entity_poly.type
_entity_poly.pdbx_seq_one_letter_code
_entity_poly.pdbx_strand_id
1 'polypeptide(L)'
;MTAVHPPVPTPATGATALLDLRAATDADEPFLRAVYAQARAEEVAAFGWPPAEVHAFLTIQFDAQRRHLRAAYPASVDAIVVVDGVPAGRLWVDRGAGAVTVIDLALLTAHRGAGTGGRLLRDLQADAAARGVPVRLRVLRTSRARHLYERLGFRPVPAADAHDDQQRLALRWMPPGPAEWTAAAGTPGRLAGLPALVVDCSVPLVQGPYERYGVHFLVPADAALGQGTYRVEHPAVGAVDVFVVPTAHTGDGLVLTATFVRGAGTIVGEPATLAPEAGSP
;
A
#
# COMPACT_ATOMS: atom_id res chain seq x y z
N MET A 1 -18.37 -1.84 48.83
CA MET A 1 -18.38 -0.77 47.81
C MET A 1 -17.89 -1.37 46.51
N THR A 2 -18.83 -1.73 45.63
CA THR A 2 -18.56 -2.43 44.37
C THR A 2 -18.17 -1.40 43.31
N ALA A 3 -16.96 -1.51 42.77
CA ALA A 3 -16.51 -0.65 41.67
C ALA A 3 -17.23 -1.06 40.38
N VAL A 4 -18.08 -0.17 39.87
CA VAL A 4 -18.73 -0.30 38.57
C VAL A 4 -17.67 -0.03 37.50
N HIS A 5 -17.32 -1.07 36.76
CA HIS A 5 -16.50 -0.96 35.55
C HIS A 5 -17.33 -0.25 34.47
N PRO A 6 -16.82 0.80 33.80
CA PRO A 6 -17.51 1.34 32.64
C PRO A 6 -17.55 0.27 31.53
N PRO A 7 -18.66 0.18 30.75
CA PRO A 7 -18.78 -0.80 29.69
C PRO A 7 -17.72 -0.55 28.62
N VAL A 8 -16.97 -1.61 28.27
CA VAL A 8 -16.11 -1.61 27.10
C VAL A 8 -17.02 -1.57 25.86
N PRO A 9 -16.89 -0.57 24.97
CA PRO A 9 -17.69 -0.56 23.74
C PRO A 9 -17.24 -1.71 22.86
N THR A 10 -18.13 -2.67 22.64
CA THR A 10 -17.98 -3.71 21.62
C THR A 10 -17.91 -3.03 20.24
N PRO A 11 -16.89 -3.30 19.40
CA PRO A 11 -16.88 -2.74 18.05
C PRO A 11 -18.07 -3.29 17.27
N ALA A 12 -18.96 -2.39 16.86
CA ALA A 12 -20.03 -2.70 15.93
C ALA A 12 -19.41 -3.18 14.61
N THR A 13 -19.73 -4.42 14.24
CA THR A 13 -19.34 -5.02 12.97
C THR A 13 -20.11 -4.29 11.86
N GLY A 14 -19.42 -3.50 11.02
CA GLY A 14 -19.99 -2.95 9.78
C GLY A 14 -19.66 -1.49 9.44
N ALA A 15 -19.12 -0.68 10.36
CA ALA A 15 -18.69 0.67 10.03
C ALA A 15 -17.26 0.67 9.48
N THR A 16 -17.05 1.21 8.28
CA THR A 16 -15.68 1.47 7.79
C THR A 16 -15.11 2.62 8.60
N ALA A 17 -14.10 2.36 9.42
CA ALA A 17 -13.42 3.37 10.21
C ALA A 17 -12.93 4.54 9.33
N LEU A 18 -13.09 5.77 9.84
CA LEU A 18 -12.62 6.97 9.15
C LEU A 18 -11.10 7.02 9.23
N LEU A 19 -10.44 6.76 8.10
CA LEU A 19 -9.00 6.83 7.96
C LEU A 19 -8.62 8.19 7.37
N ASP A 20 -7.71 8.89 8.05
CA ASP A 20 -7.14 10.16 7.61
C ASP A 20 -5.61 10.15 7.75
N LEU A 21 -4.97 11.06 7.02
CA LEU A 21 -3.53 11.30 7.05
C LEU A 21 -3.28 12.79 7.23
N ARG A 22 -2.52 13.14 8.27
CA ARG A 22 -2.02 14.51 8.43
C ARG A 22 -0.50 14.52 8.49
N ALA A 23 0.10 15.59 7.99
CA ALA A 23 1.55 15.79 8.13
C ALA A 23 1.95 15.76 9.61
N ALA A 24 3.05 15.06 9.90
CA ALA A 24 3.66 15.07 11.22
C ALA A 24 4.33 16.42 11.48
N THR A 25 4.19 16.91 12.70
CA THR A 25 4.85 18.13 13.20
C THR A 25 5.88 17.76 14.26
N ASP A 26 6.67 18.72 14.73
CA ASP A 26 7.62 18.46 15.81
C ASP A 26 6.93 18.10 17.13
N ALA A 27 5.68 18.54 17.33
CA ALA A 27 4.87 18.15 18.48
C ALA A 27 4.51 16.65 18.49
N ASP A 28 4.57 15.98 17.33
CA ASP A 28 4.27 14.55 17.20
C ASP A 28 5.47 13.65 17.53
N GLU A 29 6.64 14.22 17.81
CA GLU A 29 7.86 13.44 18.04
C GLU A 29 7.72 12.39 19.16
N PRO A 30 7.12 12.69 20.34
CA PRO A 30 6.90 11.68 21.38
C PRO A 30 6.06 10.50 20.87
N PHE A 31 5.02 10.79 20.07
CA PHE A 31 4.17 9.76 19.48
C PHE A 31 4.92 8.92 18.45
N LEU A 32 5.69 9.56 17.55
CA LEU A 32 6.49 8.85 16.53
C LEU A 32 7.55 7.95 17.17
N ARG A 33 8.20 8.39 18.25
CA ARG A 33 9.12 7.55 19.03
C ARG A 33 8.42 6.33 19.62
N ALA A 34 7.20 6.49 20.15
CA ALA A 34 6.41 5.39 20.68
C ALA A 34 5.99 4.39 19.58
N VAL A 35 5.60 4.88 18.40
CA VAL A 35 5.31 4.03 17.23
C VAL A 35 6.55 3.24 16.82
N TYR A 36 7.71 3.90 16.71
CA TYR A 36 8.98 3.28 16.37
C TYR A 36 9.40 2.20 17.38
N ALA A 37 9.34 2.53 18.67
CA ALA A 37 9.68 1.60 19.74
C ALA A 37 8.78 0.36 19.73
N GLN A 38 7.46 0.53 19.55
CA GLN A 38 6.54 -0.61 19.48
C GLN A 38 6.70 -1.44 18.21
N ALA A 39 7.13 -0.85 17.09
CA ALA A 39 7.42 -1.59 15.87
C ALA A 39 8.64 -2.51 16.02
N ARG A 40 9.63 -2.12 16.83
CA ARG A 40 10.86 -2.88 17.10
C ARG A 40 10.86 -3.67 18.42
N ALA A 41 9.76 -3.65 19.17
CA ALA A 41 9.70 -4.25 20.51
C ALA A 41 10.10 -5.73 20.53
N GLU A 42 9.65 -6.52 19.57
CA GLU A 42 10.01 -7.95 19.46
C GLU A 42 11.49 -8.16 19.10
N GLU A 43 12.07 -7.27 18.28
CA GLU A 43 13.47 -7.32 17.86
C GLU A 43 14.39 -7.05 19.06
N VAL A 44 14.13 -5.98 19.80
CA VAL A 44 14.98 -5.57 20.93
C VAL A 44 14.77 -6.41 22.18
N ALA A 45 13.60 -7.08 22.32
CA ALA A 45 13.35 -8.01 23.41
C ALA A 45 14.36 -9.18 23.41
N ALA A 46 14.84 -9.58 22.23
CA ALA A 46 15.82 -10.65 22.08
C ALA A 46 17.20 -10.29 22.66
N PHE A 47 17.50 -9.02 22.91
CA PHE A 47 18.80 -8.57 23.44
C PHE A 47 18.95 -8.83 24.95
N GLY A 48 17.84 -9.01 25.67
CA GLY A 48 17.87 -9.23 27.12
C GLY A 48 18.33 -8.03 27.96
N TRP A 49 18.34 -6.83 27.37
CA TRP A 49 18.78 -5.62 28.05
C TRP A 49 17.73 -5.08 29.04
N PRO A 50 18.16 -4.35 30.09
CA PRO A 50 17.25 -3.62 30.96
C PRO A 50 16.37 -2.62 30.18
N PRO A 51 15.10 -2.38 30.61
CA PRO A 51 14.19 -1.49 29.90
C PRO A 51 14.73 -0.08 29.64
N ALA A 52 15.52 0.46 30.57
CA ALA A 52 16.14 1.78 30.42
C ALA A 52 17.18 1.82 29.28
N GLU A 53 17.97 0.76 29.13
CA GLU A 53 18.97 0.64 28.06
C GLU A 53 18.28 0.47 26.70
N VAL A 54 17.23 -0.36 26.63
CA VAL A 54 16.41 -0.49 25.43
C VAL A 54 15.80 0.85 25.01
N HIS A 55 15.27 1.61 25.98
CA HIS A 55 14.68 2.92 25.71
C HIS A 55 15.72 3.93 25.18
N ALA A 56 16.89 4.00 25.82
CA ALA A 56 17.98 4.88 25.39
C ALA A 56 18.47 4.50 23.98
N PHE A 57 18.66 3.21 23.72
CA PHE A 57 19.06 2.69 22.41
C PHE A 57 18.04 3.06 21.32
N LEU A 58 16.75 2.78 21.55
CA LEU A 58 15.70 3.09 20.58
C LEU A 58 15.55 4.59 20.31
N THR A 59 15.80 5.43 21.33
CA THR A 59 15.81 6.89 21.18
C THR A 59 16.90 7.34 20.22
N ILE A 60 18.15 6.89 20.46
CA ILE A 60 19.30 7.20 19.60
C ILE A 60 19.06 6.70 18.17
N GLN A 61 18.56 5.46 18.03
CA GLN A 61 18.27 4.84 16.73
C GLN A 61 17.18 5.60 15.97
N PHE A 62 16.10 6.00 16.64
CA PHE A 62 15.05 6.81 16.02
C PHE A 62 15.60 8.14 15.46
N ASP A 63 16.43 8.84 16.23
CA ASP A 63 16.99 10.14 15.83
C ASP A 63 17.95 10.02 14.65
N ALA A 64 18.79 8.98 14.67
CA ALA A 64 19.68 8.68 13.56
C ALA A 64 18.86 8.35 12.29
N GLN A 65 17.87 7.46 12.42
CA GLN A 65 17.01 7.02 11.33
C GLN A 65 16.26 8.18 10.69
N ARG A 66 15.54 8.97 11.50
CA ARG A 66 14.73 10.09 11.01
C ARG A 66 15.57 11.13 10.29
N ARG A 67 16.78 11.40 10.78
CA ARG A 67 17.74 12.32 10.12
C ARG A 67 18.23 11.77 8.79
N HIS A 68 18.63 10.51 8.77
CA HIS A 68 19.09 9.83 7.56
C HIS A 68 18.00 9.81 6.48
N LEU A 69 16.79 9.36 6.83
CA LEU A 69 15.67 9.25 5.89
C LEU A 69 15.21 10.62 5.35
N ARG A 70 15.22 11.68 6.17
CA ARG A 70 14.96 13.05 5.69
C ARG A 70 16.01 13.52 4.68
N ALA A 71 17.28 13.20 4.88
CA ALA A 71 18.34 13.56 3.95
C ALA A 71 18.29 12.74 2.66
N ALA A 72 17.98 11.43 2.76
CA ALA A 72 17.89 10.53 1.62
C ALA A 72 16.64 10.76 0.76
N TYR A 73 15.53 11.16 1.38
CA TYR A 73 14.24 11.41 0.71
C TYR A 73 13.73 12.82 1.05
N PRO A 74 14.36 13.89 0.53
CA PRO A 74 14.02 15.26 0.90
C PRO A 74 12.60 15.69 0.49
N ALA A 75 12.01 15.02 -0.52
CA ALA A 75 10.64 15.26 -0.98
C ALA A 75 9.60 14.36 -0.31
N SER A 76 10.00 13.53 0.64
CA SER A 76 9.10 12.61 1.33
C SER A 76 8.19 13.32 2.34
N VAL A 77 7.01 12.75 2.54
CA VAL A 77 6.02 13.21 3.52
C VAL A 77 5.95 12.19 4.66
N ASP A 78 6.27 12.65 5.86
CA ASP A 78 6.08 11.94 7.11
C ASP A 78 4.71 12.29 7.69
N ALA A 79 3.79 11.33 7.76
CA ALA A 79 2.41 11.54 8.15
C ALA A 79 2.00 10.68 9.36
N ILE A 80 1.15 11.27 10.20
CA ILE A 80 0.41 10.57 11.24
C ILE A 80 -0.81 9.91 10.60
N VAL A 81 -0.93 8.60 10.79
CA VAL A 81 -2.14 7.85 10.46
C VAL A 81 -3.16 8.10 11.56
N VAL A 82 -4.35 8.55 11.20
CA VAL A 82 -5.45 8.81 12.14
C VAL A 82 -6.62 7.89 11.80
N VAL A 83 -7.13 7.17 12.79
CA VAL A 83 -8.30 6.28 12.66
C VAL A 83 -9.35 6.75 13.64
N ASP A 84 -10.54 7.11 13.13
CA ASP A 84 -11.66 7.66 13.92
C ASP A 84 -11.24 8.82 14.83
N GLY A 85 -10.40 9.71 14.28
CA GLY A 85 -9.86 10.88 15.01
C GLY A 85 -8.68 10.57 15.96
N VAL A 86 -8.28 9.31 16.11
CA VAL A 86 -7.21 8.90 17.03
C VAL A 86 -5.91 8.60 16.26
N PRO A 87 -4.75 9.15 16.67
CA PRO A 87 -3.45 8.77 16.12
C PRO A 87 -3.18 7.26 16.28
N ALA A 88 -3.08 6.58 15.14
CA ALA A 88 -3.01 5.14 15.03
C ALA A 88 -1.63 4.62 14.59
N GLY A 89 -0.79 5.50 14.02
CA GLY A 89 0.54 5.13 13.57
C GLY A 89 1.16 6.17 12.66
N ARG A 90 2.05 5.70 11.78
CA ARG A 90 2.86 6.50 10.87
C ARG A 90 2.80 5.94 9.46
N LEU A 91 2.78 6.83 8.49
CA LEU A 91 3.05 6.54 7.09
C LEU A 91 4.08 7.55 6.57
N TRP A 92 5.25 7.08 6.17
CA TRP A 92 6.29 7.90 5.54
C TRP A 92 6.49 7.47 4.10
N VAL A 93 6.20 8.37 3.15
CA VAL A 93 6.19 8.07 1.72
C VAL A 93 6.91 9.14 0.94
N ASP A 94 7.74 8.71 -0.01
CA ASP A 94 8.21 9.55 -1.12
C ASP A 94 7.38 9.24 -2.38
N ARG A 95 6.85 10.29 -3.02
CA ARG A 95 6.02 10.16 -4.24
C ARG A 95 6.78 10.58 -5.50
N GLY A 96 8.08 10.24 -5.59
CA GLY A 96 8.95 10.61 -6.70
C GLY A 96 8.42 10.22 -8.09
N ALA A 97 8.88 10.91 -9.13
CA ALA A 97 8.32 10.83 -10.48
C ALA A 97 8.26 9.40 -11.05
N GLY A 98 9.25 8.56 -10.77
CA GLY A 98 9.34 7.18 -11.28
C GLY A 98 8.85 6.06 -10.35
N ALA A 99 8.51 6.36 -9.09
CA ALA A 99 8.00 5.36 -8.14
C ALA A 99 7.36 6.03 -6.91
N VAL A 100 6.36 5.39 -6.33
CA VAL A 100 5.93 5.67 -4.96
C VAL A 100 6.72 4.77 -4.01
N THR A 101 7.54 5.35 -3.14
CA THR A 101 8.38 4.61 -2.18
C THR A 101 7.78 4.71 -0.78
N VAL A 102 7.34 3.58 -0.23
CA VAL A 102 6.93 3.48 1.18
C VAL A 102 8.20 3.29 2.00
N ILE A 103 8.61 4.37 2.66
CA ILE A 103 9.83 4.43 3.48
C ILE A 103 9.56 3.74 4.82
N ASP A 104 8.44 4.08 5.45
CA ASP A 104 8.01 3.50 6.72
C ASP A 104 6.48 3.42 6.79
N LEU A 105 5.96 2.31 7.29
CA LEU A 105 4.54 2.10 7.57
C LEU A 105 4.43 1.28 8.86
N ALA A 106 4.04 1.95 9.94
CA ALA A 106 3.94 1.33 11.25
C ALA A 106 2.64 1.77 11.91
N LEU A 107 1.82 0.79 12.30
CA LEU A 107 0.62 1.01 13.11
C LEU A 107 0.86 0.54 14.54
N LEU A 108 0.27 1.24 15.50
CA LEU A 108 0.24 0.78 16.89
C LEU A 108 -0.57 -0.52 17.00
N THR A 109 -0.23 -1.39 17.95
CA THR A 109 -0.84 -2.73 18.06
C THR A 109 -2.36 -2.70 18.17
N ALA A 110 -2.93 -1.70 18.86
CA ALA A 110 -4.38 -1.51 18.99
C ALA A 110 -5.11 -1.27 17.65
N HIS A 111 -4.41 -0.80 16.62
CA HIS A 111 -4.98 -0.49 15.29
C HIS A 111 -4.54 -1.50 14.21
N ARG A 112 -3.90 -2.61 14.59
CA ARG A 112 -3.51 -3.69 13.68
C ARG A 112 -4.68 -4.67 13.49
N GLY A 113 -4.65 -5.45 12.40
CA GLY A 113 -5.67 -6.48 12.13
C GLY A 113 -7.02 -5.94 11.64
N ALA A 114 -7.27 -4.64 11.71
CA ALA A 114 -8.51 -3.99 11.27
C ALA A 114 -8.51 -3.55 9.77
N GLY A 115 -7.51 -3.99 8.99
CA GLY A 115 -7.41 -3.64 7.57
C GLY A 115 -6.81 -2.26 7.24
N THR A 116 -6.50 -1.42 8.24
CA THR A 116 -5.95 -0.06 8.07
C THR A 116 -4.72 -0.01 7.17
N GLY A 117 -3.69 -0.82 7.45
CA GLY A 117 -2.47 -0.84 6.63
C GLY A 117 -2.74 -1.29 5.19
N GLY A 118 -3.71 -2.20 5.00
CA GLY A 118 -4.13 -2.63 3.67
C GLY A 118 -4.89 -1.55 2.91
N ARG A 119 -5.64 -0.69 3.59
CA ARG A 119 -6.28 0.48 2.98
C ARG A 119 -5.25 1.52 2.56
N LEU A 120 -4.33 1.89 3.46
CA LEU A 120 -3.24 2.84 3.15
C LEU A 120 -2.43 2.41 1.92
N LEU A 121 -2.05 1.13 1.84
CA LEU A 121 -1.28 0.62 0.71
C LEU A 121 -2.09 0.62 -0.59
N ARG A 122 -3.40 0.36 -0.54
CA ARG A 122 -4.27 0.43 -1.73
C ARG A 122 -4.44 1.86 -2.22
N ASP A 123 -4.56 2.83 -1.31
CA ASP A 123 -4.61 4.24 -1.69
C ASP A 123 -3.30 4.66 -2.41
N LEU A 124 -2.15 4.15 -1.95
CA LEU A 124 -0.86 4.36 -2.64
C LEU A 124 -0.76 3.62 -3.98
N GLN A 125 -1.32 2.40 -4.08
CA GLN A 125 -1.39 1.68 -5.35
C GLN A 125 -2.27 2.40 -6.37
N ALA A 126 -3.38 3.01 -5.95
CA ALA A 126 -4.24 3.81 -6.82
C ALA A 126 -3.52 5.07 -7.34
N ASP A 127 -2.83 5.80 -6.47
CA ASP A 127 -1.97 6.94 -6.84
C ASP A 127 -0.89 6.52 -7.85
N ALA A 128 -0.18 5.43 -7.57
CA ALA A 128 0.86 4.89 -8.44
C ALA A 128 0.30 4.39 -9.80
N ALA A 129 -0.88 3.77 -9.80
CA ALA A 129 -1.55 3.31 -11.02
C ALA A 129 -1.95 4.45 -11.95
N ALA A 130 -2.51 5.53 -11.40
CA ALA A 130 -2.87 6.73 -12.16
C ALA A 130 -1.66 7.38 -12.86
N ARG A 131 -0.46 7.13 -12.34
CA ARG A 131 0.80 7.64 -12.87
C ARG A 131 1.57 6.61 -13.71
N GLY A 132 1.16 5.34 -13.69
CA GLY A 132 1.86 4.24 -14.36
C GLY A 132 3.20 3.87 -13.73
N VAL A 133 3.39 4.12 -12.44
CA VAL A 133 4.67 3.87 -11.74
C VAL A 133 4.55 2.76 -10.69
N PRO A 134 5.64 2.08 -10.33
CA PRO A 134 5.62 1.11 -9.24
C PRO A 134 5.37 1.72 -7.86
N VAL A 135 4.85 0.90 -6.95
CA VAL A 135 5.02 1.10 -5.50
C VAL A 135 6.18 0.21 -5.02
N ARG A 136 7.11 0.75 -4.23
CA ARG A 136 8.28 0.03 -3.70
C ARG A 136 8.36 0.16 -2.18
N LEU A 137 8.87 -0.88 -1.53
CA LEU A 137 9.12 -0.88 -0.09
C LEU A 137 10.21 -1.89 0.30
N ARG A 138 10.77 -1.73 1.51
CA ARG A 138 11.69 -2.72 2.12
C ARG A 138 11.14 -3.22 3.44
N VAL A 139 11.04 -4.53 3.58
CA VAL A 139 10.51 -5.20 4.79
C VAL A 139 11.50 -6.21 5.34
N LEU A 140 11.61 -6.35 6.66
CA LEU A 140 12.36 -7.45 7.27
C LEU A 140 11.82 -8.81 6.78
N ARG A 141 12.71 -9.75 6.48
CA ARG A 141 12.37 -11.10 5.99
C ARG A 141 11.43 -11.86 6.95
N THR A 142 11.58 -11.60 8.24
CA THR A 142 10.82 -12.21 9.34
C THR A 142 9.52 -11.47 9.65
N SER A 143 9.24 -10.33 9.02
CA SER A 143 8.07 -9.52 9.35
C SER A 143 6.77 -10.17 8.91
N ARG A 144 5.80 -10.24 9.83
CA ARG A 144 4.41 -10.62 9.53
C ARG A 144 3.73 -9.74 8.47
N ALA A 145 4.22 -8.52 8.25
CA ALA A 145 3.70 -7.61 7.23
C ALA A 145 3.92 -8.17 5.80
N ARG A 146 4.84 -9.13 5.62
CA ARG A 146 5.08 -9.77 4.31
C ARG A 146 3.81 -10.36 3.71
N HIS A 147 2.99 -11.03 4.52
CA HIS A 147 1.73 -11.60 4.05
C HIS A 147 0.70 -10.56 3.62
N LEU A 148 0.71 -9.36 4.24
CA LEU A 148 -0.10 -8.24 3.78
C LEU A 148 0.37 -7.78 2.40
N TYR A 149 1.67 -7.58 2.22
CA TYR A 149 2.24 -7.15 0.94
C TYR A 149 2.00 -8.18 -0.17
N GLU A 150 2.24 -9.46 0.08
CA GLU A 150 1.99 -10.55 -0.87
C GLU A 150 0.54 -10.61 -1.35
N ARG A 151 -0.42 -10.47 -0.41
CA ARG A 151 -1.86 -10.43 -0.70
C ARG A 151 -2.27 -9.19 -1.50
N LEU A 152 -1.56 -8.08 -1.32
CA LEU A 152 -1.74 -6.86 -2.12
C LEU A 152 -0.99 -6.91 -3.46
N GLY A 153 -0.41 -8.06 -3.82
CA GLY A 153 0.24 -8.26 -5.11
C GLY A 153 1.68 -7.76 -5.18
N PHE A 154 2.29 -7.34 -4.07
CA PHE A 154 3.71 -7.06 -4.04
C PHE A 154 4.51 -8.35 -4.30
N ARG A 155 5.62 -8.21 -5.00
CA ARG A 155 6.55 -9.29 -5.36
C ARG A 155 7.98 -8.89 -5.02
N PRO A 156 8.85 -9.84 -4.63
CA PRO A 156 10.27 -9.57 -4.46
C PRO A 156 10.89 -8.97 -5.71
N VAL A 157 11.75 -7.97 -5.52
CA VAL A 157 12.64 -7.49 -6.58
C VAL A 157 13.74 -8.54 -6.77
N PRO A 158 14.08 -8.94 -8.02
CA PRO A 158 15.17 -9.88 -8.27
C PRO A 158 16.49 -9.42 -7.63
N ALA A 159 17.30 -10.36 -7.15
CA ALA A 159 18.53 -10.06 -6.41
C ALA A 159 19.54 -9.20 -7.18
N ALA A 160 19.56 -9.28 -8.52
CA ALA A 160 20.41 -8.45 -9.37
C ALA A 160 20.08 -6.95 -9.28
N ASP A 161 18.84 -6.60 -8.92
CA ASP A 161 18.35 -5.22 -8.81
C ASP A 161 18.16 -4.79 -7.34
N ALA A 162 18.46 -5.67 -6.38
CA ALA A 162 18.34 -5.41 -4.96
C ALA A 162 19.72 -5.12 -4.36
N HIS A 163 19.88 -3.95 -3.74
CA HIS A 163 21.03 -3.72 -2.86
C HIS A 163 21.00 -4.79 -1.75
N ASP A 164 22.08 -5.58 -1.66
CA ASP A 164 22.18 -6.79 -0.86
C ASP A 164 22.02 -6.47 0.63
N ASP A 165 20.81 -6.64 1.13
CA ASP A 165 20.47 -6.60 2.54
C ASP A 165 19.96 -8.00 2.89
N GLN A 166 20.80 -8.77 3.58
CA GLN A 166 20.50 -10.15 3.93
C GLN A 166 19.29 -10.25 4.88
N GLN A 167 18.92 -9.16 5.57
CA GLN A 167 17.81 -9.14 6.52
C GLN A 167 16.51 -8.57 5.93
N ARG A 168 16.59 -7.70 4.91
CA ARG A 168 15.40 -7.07 4.29
C ARG A 168 15.15 -7.55 2.87
N LEU A 169 13.87 -7.68 2.53
CA LEU A 169 13.38 -7.93 1.18
C LEU A 169 12.90 -6.61 0.57
N ALA A 170 13.45 -6.27 -0.60
CA ALA A 170 12.87 -5.26 -1.46
C ALA A 170 11.65 -5.86 -2.17
N LEU A 171 10.49 -5.24 -1.99
CA LEU A 171 9.25 -5.62 -2.65
C LEU A 171 8.79 -4.51 -3.59
N ARG A 172 8.23 -4.90 -4.74
CA ARG A 172 7.60 -3.99 -5.69
C ARG A 172 6.20 -4.45 -6.05
N TRP A 173 5.30 -3.51 -6.25
CA TRP A 173 4.03 -3.71 -6.92
C TRP A 173 4.00 -2.87 -8.19
N MET A 174 3.52 -3.46 -9.28
CA MET A 174 3.32 -2.79 -10.55
C MET A 174 1.81 -2.70 -10.83
N PRO A 175 1.31 -1.54 -11.27
CA PRO A 175 -0.04 -1.49 -11.80
C PRO A 175 -0.13 -2.40 -13.04
N PRO A 176 -1.20 -3.19 -13.19
CA PRO A 176 -1.37 -4.02 -14.37
C PRO A 176 -1.49 -3.16 -15.62
N GLY A 177 -0.74 -3.51 -16.66
CA GLY A 177 -0.74 -2.82 -17.93
C GLY A 177 -1.63 -3.50 -18.98
N PRO A 178 -1.68 -2.95 -20.20
CA PRO A 178 -2.45 -3.49 -21.31
C PRO A 178 -2.11 -4.95 -21.63
N ALA A 179 -0.85 -5.36 -21.45
CA ALA A 179 -0.43 -6.74 -21.73
C ALA A 179 -1.09 -7.72 -20.75
N GLU A 180 -1.09 -7.40 -19.45
CA GLU A 180 -1.74 -8.21 -18.42
C GLU A 180 -3.26 -8.26 -18.63
N TRP A 181 -3.89 -7.13 -18.97
CA TRP A 181 -5.32 -7.08 -19.26
C TRP A 181 -5.71 -7.80 -20.55
N THR A 182 -4.88 -7.71 -21.59
CA THR A 182 -5.09 -8.45 -22.84
C THR A 182 -4.97 -9.96 -22.62
N ALA A 183 -3.99 -10.40 -21.80
CA ALA A 183 -3.84 -11.80 -21.43
C ALA A 183 -5.01 -12.31 -20.55
N ALA A 184 -5.71 -11.42 -19.85
CA ALA A 184 -6.89 -11.75 -19.06
C ALA A 184 -8.19 -11.84 -19.90
N ALA A 185 -8.20 -11.30 -21.11
CA ALA A 185 -9.40 -11.28 -21.96
C ALA A 185 -9.94 -12.69 -22.21
N GLY A 186 -11.26 -12.84 -22.10
CA GLY A 186 -11.96 -14.11 -22.20
C GLY A 186 -11.84 -15.03 -20.99
N THR A 187 -11.20 -14.60 -19.88
CA THR A 187 -11.02 -15.43 -18.69
C THR A 187 -11.75 -14.88 -17.45
N PRO A 188 -12.23 -15.77 -16.55
CA PRO A 188 -13.03 -15.36 -15.40
C PRO A 188 -12.18 -14.85 -14.24
N GLY A 189 -12.72 -13.87 -13.52
CA GLY A 189 -12.24 -13.38 -12.24
C GLY A 189 -13.39 -12.91 -11.37
N ARG A 190 -13.13 -11.93 -10.52
CA ARG A 190 -14.14 -11.27 -9.68
C ARG A 190 -14.03 -9.76 -9.76
N LEU A 191 -15.17 -9.08 -9.70
CA LEU A 191 -15.28 -7.62 -9.57
C LEU A 191 -16.27 -7.32 -8.45
N ALA A 192 -15.85 -6.54 -7.45
CA ALA A 192 -16.62 -6.31 -6.22
C ALA A 192 -17.02 -7.62 -5.50
N GLY A 193 -16.21 -8.68 -5.64
CA GLY A 193 -16.51 -10.02 -5.12
C GLY A 193 -17.52 -10.83 -5.96
N LEU A 194 -18.18 -10.23 -6.95
CA LEU A 194 -19.07 -10.91 -7.88
C LEU A 194 -18.27 -11.62 -8.98
N PRO A 195 -18.76 -12.73 -9.55
CA PRO A 195 -18.19 -13.31 -10.76
C PRO A 195 -18.12 -12.25 -11.86
N ALA A 196 -16.98 -12.17 -12.55
CA ALA A 196 -16.79 -11.24 -13.66
C ALA A 196 -15.95 -11.89 -14.76
N LEU A 197 -16.25 -11.58 -16.01
CA LEU A 197 -15.42 -11.92 -17.17
C LEU A 197 -14.68 -10.66 -17.62
N VAL A 198 -13.37 -10.74 -17.85
CA VAL A 198 -12.67 -9.70 -18.61
C VAL A 198 -13.03 -9.93 -20.08
N VAL A 199 -13.82 -9.04 -20.67
CA VAL A 199 -14.30 -9.18 -22.04
C VAL A 199 -13.16 -8.93 -23.02
N ASP A 200 -12.53 -7.76 -22.90
CA ASP A 200 -11.39 -7.36 -23.70
C ASP A 200 -10.56 -6.26 -23.01
N CYS A 201 -9.43 -5.94 -23.63
CA CYS A 201 -8.67 -4.74 -23.40
C CYS A 201 -8.51 -4.00 -24.73
N SER A 202 -8.85 -2.72 -24.79
CA SER A 202 -8.67 -1.91 -25.99
C SER A 202 -7.18 -1.74 -26.28
N VAL A 203 -6.85 -1.55 -27.56
CA VAL A 203 -5.50 -1.16 -27.96
C VAL A 203 -5.14 0.18 -27.31
N PRO A 204 -3.97 0.32 -26.67
CA PRO A 204 -3.53 1.58 -26.10
C PRO A 204 -3.37 2.67 -27.15
N LEU A 205 -3.95 3.83 -26.88
CA LEU A 205 -3.84 5.03 -27.70
C LEU A 205 -2.90 6.02 -27.03
N VAL A 206 -1.79 6.35 -27.69
CA VAL A 206 -0.83 7.36 -27.20
C VAL A 206 -1.37 8.76 -27.49
N GLN A 207 -1.45 9.59 -26.45
CA GLN A 207 -1.91 10.97 -26.48
C GLN A 207 -0.91 11.85 -25.72
N GLY A 208 0.09 12.37 -26.46
CA GLY A 208 1.18 13.14 -25.86
C GLY A 208 2.02 12.28 -24.91
N PRO A 209 2.26 12.70 -23.65
CA PRO A 209 3.06 11.94 -22.69
C PRO A 209 2.27 10.80 -22.01
N TYR A 210 1.02 10.55 -22.41
CA TYR A 210 0.16 9.54 -21.82
C TYR A 210 -0.27 8.50 -22.85
N GLU A 211 -0.59 7.30 -22.40
CA GLU A 211 -1.33 6.33 -23.15
C GLU A 211 -2.62 5.98 -22.41
N ARG A 212 -3.70 5.81 -23.19
CA ARG A 212 -5.04 5.51 -22.69
C ARG A 212 -5.54 4.20 -23.27
N TYR A 213 -6.12 3.36 -22.41
CA TYR A 213 -6.77 2.11 -22.82
C TYR A 213 -7.97 1.82 -21.92
N GLY A 214 -8.92 1.06 -22.44
CA GLY A 214 -10.12 0.61 -21.74
C GLY A 214 -10.05 -0.89 -21.48
N VAL A 215 -10.61 -1.32 -20.35
CA VAL A 215 -10.86 -2.73 -20.04
C VAL A 215 -12.35 -2.89 -19.80
N HIS A 216 -12.94 -3.88 -20.45
CA HIS A 216 -14.37 -4.16 -20.34
C HIS A 216 -14.58 -5.40 -19.49
N PHE A 217 -15.51 -5.30 -18.54
CA PHE A 217 -15.90 -6.39 -17.66
C PHE A 217 -17.37 -6.71 -17.88
N LEU A 218 -17.69 -7.99 -17.92
CA LEU A 218 -19.07 -8.48 -17.90
C LEU A 218 -19.35 -9.07 -16.52
N VAL A 219 -20.38 -8.56 -15.86
CA VAL A 219 -20.89 -9.04 -14.57
C VAL A 219 -22.35 -9.48 -14.71
N PRO A 220 -22.91 -10.26 -13.75
CA PRO A 220 -24.32 -10.63 -13.76
C PRO A 220 -25.25 -9.43 -13.97
N ALA A 221 -26.34 -9.62 -14.72
CA ALA A 221 -27.26 -8.54 -15.08
C ALA A 221 -27.96 -7.90 -13.87
N ASP A 222 -28.12 -8.66 -12.79
CA ASP A 222 -28.70 -8.24 -11.51
C ASP A 222 -27.68 -7.59 -10.56
N ALA A 223 -26.42 -7.48 -10.97
CA ALA A 223 -25.40 -6.80 -10.20
C ALA A 223 -25.75 -5.32 -10.02
N ALA A 224 -26.01 -4.91 -8.77
CA ALA A 224 -26.28 -3.53 -8.39
C ALA A 224 -25.01 -2.66 -8.33
N LEU A 225 -24.16 -2.76 -9.36
CA LEU A 225 -22.90 -2.02 -9.45
C LEU A 225 -23.09 -0.74 -10.25
N GLY A 226 -23.06 0.40 -9.55
CA GLY A 226 -23.01 1.72 -10.18
C GLY A 226 -21.58 2.13 -10.55
N GLN A 227 -21.42 3.36 -11.03
CA GLN A 227 -20.11 3.96 -11.22
C GLN A 227 -19.35 4.06 -9.89
N GLY A 228 -18.10 3.61 -9.86
CA GLY A 228 -17.29 3.65 -8.65
C GLY A 228 -15.98 2.86 -8.74
N THR A 229 -15.20 2.90 -7.67
CA THR A 229 -13.98 2.10 -7.55
C THR A 229 -14.31 0.77 -6.89
N TYR A 230 -14.02 -0.33 -7.60
CA TYR A 230 -14.23 -1.68 -7.10
C TYR A 230 -12.97 -2.51 -7.22
N ARG A 231 -12.84 -3.48 -6.32
CA ARG A 231 -11.75 -4.44 -6.37
C ARG A 231 -11.98 -5.48 -7.45
N VAL A 232 -11.01 -5.62 -8.34
CA VAL A 232 -10.89 -6.73 -9.29
C VAL A 232 -9.89 -7.73 -8.75
N GLU A 233 -10.25 -9.00 -8.79
CA GLU A 233 -9.37 -10.13 -8.45
C GLU A 233 -9.35 -11.08 -9.64
N HIS A 234 -8.20 -11.24 -10.28
CA HIS A 234 -8.06 -12.02 -11.49
C HIS A 234 -6.73 -12.79 -11.50
N PRO A 235 -6.69 -14.08 -11.89
CA PRO A 235 -5.45 -14.87 -11.88
C PRO A 235 -4.29 -14.24 -12.67
N ALA A 236 -4.56 -13.67 -13.84
CA ALA A 236 -3.55 -13.06 -14.71
C ALA A 236 -3.13 -11.63 -14.28
N VAL A 237 -4.00 -10.91 -13.55
CA VAL A 237 -3.82 -9.47 -13.25
C VAL A 237 -3.49 -9.24 -11.78
N GLY A 238 -3.73 -10.22 -10.92
CA GLY A 238 -3.68 -10.07 -9.48
C GLY A 238 -4.93 -9.36 -8.96
N ALA A 239 -4.75 -8.57 -7.90
CA ALA A 239 -5.84 -7.91 -7.21
C ALA A 239 -5.62 -6.40 -7.16
N VAL A 240 -6.46 -5.65 -7.86
CA VAL A 240 -6.32 -4.22 -8.13
C VAL A 240 -7.66 -3.50 -7.98
N ASP A 241 -7.65 -2.29 -7.42
CA ASP A 241 -8.86 -1.48 -7.34
C ASP A 241 -8.96 -0.63 -8.63
N VAL A 242 -10.09 -0.73 -9.33
CA VAL A 242 -10.32 -0.07 -10.63
C VAL A 242 -11.59 0.76 -10.58
N PHE A 243 -11.54 1.95 -11.16
CA PHE A 243 -12.73 2.76 -11.36
C PHE A 243 -13.45 2.30 -12.61
N VAL A 244 -14.70 1.86 -12.45
CA VAL A 244 -15.55 1.41 -13.56
C VAL A 244 -16.81 2.25 -13.67
N VAL A 245 -17.32 2.32 -14.90
CA VAL A 245 -18.59 2.94 -15.24
C VAL A 245 -19.46 1.89 -15.96
N PRO A 246 -20.73 1.70 -15.58
CA PRO A 246 -21.67 0.90 -16.37
C PRO A 246 -21.87 1.53 -17.75
N THR A 247 -21.64 0.78 -18.82
CA THR A 247 -21.69 1.29 -20.20
C THR A 247 -22.75 0.63 -21.06
N ALA A 248 -23.14 -0.61 -20.76
CA ALA A 248 -24.21 -1.30 -21.48
C ALA A 248 -24.85 -2.40 -20.63
N HIS A 249 -26.09 -2.76 -20.98
CA HIS A 249 -26.70 -4.02 -20.59
C HIS A 249 -26.83 -4.89 -21.84
N THR A 250 -26.31 -6.12 -21.79
CA THR A 250 -26.41 -7.11 -22.85
C THR A 250 -27.26 -8.29 -22.38
N GLY A 251 -27.63 -9.20 -23.29
CA GLY A 251 -28.31 -10.43 -22.92
C GLY A 251 -27.50 -11.30 -21.95
N ASP A 252 -26.17 -11.13 -21.93
CA ASP A 252 -25.23 -11.90 -21.12
C ASP A 252 -24.90 -11.24 -19.77
N GLY A 253 -25.30 -9.97 -19.53
CA GLY A 253 -24.98 -9.28 -18.28
C GLY A 253 -24.91 -7.76 -18.36
N LEU A 254 -24.39 -7.15 -17.29
CA LEU A 254 -24.04 -5.73 -17.22
C LEU A 254 -22.57 -5.56 -17.64
N VAL A 255 -22.31 -4.65 -18.57
CA VAL A 255 -20.96 -4.31 -19.02
C VAL A 255 -20.47 -3.07 -18.28
N LEU A 256 -19.30 -3.20 -17.67
CA LEU A 256 -18.59 -2.17 -16.94
C LEU A 256 -17.29 -1.84 -17.68
N THR A 257 -16.99 -0.56 -17.89
CA THR A 257 -15.74 -0.12 -18.52
C THR A 257 -14.84 0.57 -17.50
N ALA A 258 -13.61 0.09 -17.35
CA ALA A 258 -12.53 0.83 -16.68
C ALA A 258 -11.68 1.54 -17.74
N THR A 259 -11.42 2.83 -17.55
CA THR A 259 -10.46 3.57 -18.39
C THR A 259 -9.18 3.79 -17.60
N PHE A 260 -8.06 3.40 -18.18
CA PHE A 260 -6.73 3.63 -17.64
C PHE A 260 -6.04 4.72 -18.45
N VAL A 261 -5.36 5.62 -17.75
CA VAL A 261 -4.44 6.61 -18.32
C VAL A 261 -3.13 6.41 -17.57
N ARG A 262 -2.04 6.13 -18.30
CA ARG A 262 -0.69 5.98 -17.73
C ARG A 262 0.32 6.81 -18.52
N GLY A 263 1.45 7.17 -17.91
CA GLY A 263 2.53 7.82 -18.65
C GLY A 263 3.04 6.90 -19.77
N ALA A 264 3.08 7.39 -21.00
CA ALA A 264 3.67 6.67 -22.14
C ALA A 264 5.16 6.52 -21.85
N GLY A 265 5.62 5.29 -21.64
CA GLY A 265 6.90 4.99 -21.03
C GLY A 265 8.09 5.73 -21.64
N THR A 266 8.75 6.56 -20.84
CA THR A 266 10.21 6.59 -20.82
C THR A 266 10.60 6.20 -19.40
N ILE A 267 10.78 4.90 -19.15
CA ILE A 267 11.47 4.46 -17.94
C ILE A 267 12.93 4.83 -18.16
N VAL A 268 13.30 6.08 -17.86
CA VAL A 268 14.70 6.43 -17.67
C VAL A 268 15.15 5.60 -16.48
N GLY A 269 15.99 4.61 -16.75
CA GLY A 269 16.72 3.92 -15.70
C GLY A 269 17.56 4.97 -14.97
N GLU A 270 17.20 5.27 -13.74
CA GLU A 270 18.05 6.00 -12.81
C GLU A 270 18.09 5.26 -11.48
N PRO A 271 19.22 5.33 -10.77
CA PRO A 271 19.64 4.29 -9.86
C PRO A 271 18.71 4.26 -8.66
N ALA A 272 18.22 3.07 -8.33
CA ALA A 272 17.62 2.80 -7.03
C ALA A 272 18.73 2.78 -5.97
N THR A 273 19.37 3.93 -5.71
CA THR A 273 20.14 4.12 -4.48
C THR A 273 19.16 4.45 -3.37
N LEU A 274 18.38 3.44 -2.97
CA LEU A 274 17.77 3.44 -1.64
C LEU A 274 18.97 3.42 -0.68
N ALA A 275 19.19 4.52 0.03
CA ALA A 275 20.34 4.66 0.91
C ALA A 275 20.41 3.50 1.90
N PRO A 276 21.59 2.87 2.12
CA PRO A 276 21.76 1.92 3.20
C PRO A 276 21.58 2.67 4.52
N GLU A 277 20.61 2.25 5.33
CA GLU A 277 20.52 2.74 6.70
C GLU A 277 21.76 2.28 7.48
N ALA A 278 22.23 3.16 8.36
CA ALA A 278 23.32 2.88 9.27
C ALA A 278 23.05 1.56 10.01
N GLY A 279 23.99 0.62 9.88
CA GLY A 279 23.86 -0.75 10.35
C GLY A 279 23.52 -0.84 11.83
N SER A 280 22.71 -1.85 12.17
CA SER A 280 22.85 -2.49 13.47
C SER A 280 24.21 -3.22 13.51
N PRO A 281 24.93 -3.20 14.65
CA PRO A 281 26.05 -4.11 14.87
C PRO A 281 25.60 -5.58 14.86
#